data_AF-A0A5N7ZCM1-F1
#
_entry.id   AF-A0A5N7ZCM1-F1
#
_cell.length_a   1.000
_cell.length_b   1.000
_cell.length_c   1.000
_cell.angle_alpha   90.00
_cell.angle_beta   90.00
_cell.angle_gamma   90.00
#
_symmetry.space_group_name_H-M   'P 1'
#
loop_
_entity.id
_entity.type
_entity.pdbx_description
1 polymer ?
#
loop_
_entity_poly.entity_id
_entity_poly.type
_entity_poly.pdbx_seq_one_letter_code
_entity_poly.pdbx_strand_id
1 'polypeptide(L)'
;MSDAIKHECGIALLRLKKPLSFYKEKYGSAFYGIQKMYLLMEKQHNRGQDGAGLASIKLDVEPGERYISRIRSNQSQPIQDIFAQINQRINEELTAHPEYNDNVDLQKQEIPYIGELFLGHVRYGTFGKNSIESVHPFLRQNNWMHRNLIVAGNFNMTNVKELFDDLVR
;
A
#
# COMPACT_ATOMS: atom_id res chain seq x y z
N MET A 1 8.41 27.91 -11.20
CA MET A 1 7.17 27.76 -11.99
C MET A 1 6.52 26.47 -11.55
N SER A 2 5.51 26.52 -10.68
CA SER A 2 4.75 25.32 -10.31
C SER A 2 3.71 25.07 -11.40
N ASP A 3 3.76 23.88 -12.02
CA ASP A 3 2.69 23.43 -12.91
C ASP A 3 1.32 23.57 -12.23
N ALA A 4 0.30 23.89 -13.00
CA ALA A 4 -1.08 23.90 -12.51
C ALA A 4 -1.42 22.54 -11.92
N ILE A 5 -1.74 22.51 -10.62
CA ILE A 5 -2.12 21.29 -9.91
C ILE A 5 -3.47 20.86 -10.46
N LYS A 6 -3.46 19.93 -11.42
CA LYS A 6 -4.68 19.26 -11.86
C LYS A 6 -5.13 18.31 -10.75
N HIS A 7 -6.42 18.36 -10.44
CA HIS A 7 -7.10 17.49 -9.49
C HIS A 7 -7.12 16.03 -9.98
N GLU A 8 -5.97 15.39 -9.93
CA GLU A 8 -5.73 14.05 -10.44
C GLU A 8 -5.15 13.21 -9.31
N CYS A 9 -5.67 11.99 -9.11
CA CYS A 9 -5.11 11.00 -8.20
C CYS A 9 -3.58 10.84 -8.38
N GLY A 10 -2.91 10.27 -7.38
CA GLY A 10 -1.47 9.99 -7.40
C GLY A 10 -1.16 8.51 -7.15
N ILE A 11 -0.11 8.00 -7.79
CA ILE A 11 0.37 6.62 -7.61
C ILE A 11 1.84 6.66 -7.18
N ALA A 12 2.20 5.77 -6.25
CA ALA A 12 3.58 5.52 -5.86
C ALA A 12 3.84 4.00 -5.94
N LEU A 13 4.87 3.60 -6.69
CA LEU A 13 5.33 2.22 -6.75
C LEU A 13 6.77 2.18 -6.25
N LEU A 14 7.06 1.32 -5.27
CA LEU A 14 8.40 1.14 -4.73
C LEU A 14 8.74 -0.34 -4.72
N ARG A 15 9.87 -0.69 -5.33
CA ARG A 15 10.47 -2.02 -5.24
C ARG A 15 11.87 -1.92 -4.65
N LEU A 16 12.07 -2.57 -3.51
CA LEU A 16 13.39 -2.81 -2.93
C LEU A 16 14.11 -3.86 -3.78
N LYS A 17 15.34 -3.55 -4.20
CA LYS A 17 16.15 -4.42 -5.08
C LYS A 17 17.15 -5.28 -4.31
N LYS A 18 17.18 -5.17 -3.00
CA LYS A 18 18.06 -5.87 -2.06
C LYS A 18 17.20 -6.49 -0.95
N PRO A 19 17.69 -7.51 -0.24
CA PRO A 19 16.96 -8.08 0.89
C PRO A 19 16.79 -7.04 2.01
N LEU A 20 15.80 -7.23 2.88
CA LEU A 20 15.52 -6.30 3.98
C LEU A 20 16.70 -6.13 4.95
N SER A 21 17.50 -7.18 5.13
CA SER A 21 18.72 -7.16 5.95
C SER A 21 19.72 -6.10 5.49
N PHE A 22 19.90 -5.94 4.17
CA PHE A 22 20.75 -4.88 3.61
C PHE A 22 20.27 -3.48 4.02
N TYR A 23 18.95 -3.25 4.05
CA TYR A 23 18.41 -1.95 4.46
C TYR A 23 18.49 -1.75 5.98
N LYS A 24 18.35 -2.81 6.78
CA LYS A 24 18.60 -2.76 8.22
C LYS A 24 20.03 -2.37 8.54
N GLU A 25 21.01 -2.99 7.88
CA GLU A 25 22.44 -2.69 8.07
C GLU A 25 22.79 -1.28 7.58
N LYS A 26 22.33 -0.91 6.38
CA LYS A 26 22.70 0.37 5.75
C LYS A 26 21.95 1.58 6.31
N TYR A 27 20.69 1.41 6.70
CA TYR A 27 19.79 2.51 7.10
C TYR A 27 19.24 2.36 8.52
N GLY A 28 19.63 1.33 9.27
CA GLY A 28 19.24 1.11 10.66
C GLY A 28 17.87 0.43 10.85
N SER A 29 17.11 0.19 9.78
CA SER A 29 15.74 -0.35 9.87
C SER A 29 15.33 -1.21 8.67
N ALA A 30 14.64 -2.33 8.96
CA ALA A 30 13.96 -3.14 7.94
C ALA A 30 12.68 -2.47 7.40
N PHE A 31 12.15 -1.46 8.11
CA PHE A 31 10.96 -0.68 7.71
C PHE A 31 11.24 0.39 6.66
N TYR A 32 12.44 0.39 6.07
CA TYR A 32 12.87 1.40 5.11
C TYR A 32 11.87 1.62 3.96
N GLY A 33 11.29 0.53 3.42
CA GLY A 33 10.28 0.61 2.35
C GLY A 33 9.04 1.41 2.77
N ILE A 34 8.53 1.16 3.97
CA ILE A 34 7.36 1.86 4.54
C ILE A 34 7.68 3.34 4.72
N GLN A 35 8.83 3.67 5.30
CA GLN A 35 9.27 5.06 5.51
C GLN A 35 9.40 5.82 4.18
N LYS A 36 9.93 5.17 3.13
CA LYS A 36 10.00 5.76 1.80
C LYS A 36 8.64 5.89 1.14
N MET A 37 7.73 4.95 1.35
CA MET A 37 6.36 5.06 0.85
C MET A 37 5.62 6.23 1.48
N TYR A 38 5.80 6.50 2.78
CA TYR A 38 5.23 7.69 3.43
C TYR A 38 5.66 8.97 2.71
N LEU A 39 6.97 9.16 2.51
CA LEU A 39 7.51 10.34 1.84
C LEU A 39 7.04 10.45 0.38
N LEU A 40 6.97 9.33 -0.34
CA LEU A 40 6.50 9.32 -1.74
C LEU A 40 5.02 9.67 -1.84
N MET A 41 4.19 9.17 -0.93
CA MET A 41 2.75 9.48 -0.90
C MET A 41 2.50 10.92 -0.45
N GLU A 42 3.22 11.42 0.56
CA GLU A 42 3.16 12.83 0.99
C GLU A 42 3.56 13.79 -0.13
N LYS A 43 4.56 13.43 -0.96
CA LYS A 43 4.88 14.21 -2.17
C LYS A 43 3.71 14.33 -3.15
N GLN A 44 2.77 13.37 -3.12
CA GLN A 44 1.54 13.39 -3.92
C GLN A 44 0.33 13.90 -3.13
N HIS A 45 0.48 14.45 -1.91
CA HIS A 45 -0.66 14.86 -1.08
C HIS A 45 -1.61 15.84 -1.79
N ASN A 46 -1.07 16.78 -2.57
CA ASN A 46 -1.87 17.76 -3.32
C ASN A 46 -2.63 17.15 -4.53
N ARG A 47 -2.39 15.87 -4.85
CA ARG A 47 -3.08 15.11 -5.91
C ARG A 47 -4.28 14.31 -5.38
N GLY A 48 -4.47 14.21 -4.07
CA GLY A 48 -5.61 13.46 -3.55
C GLY A 48 -5.72 13.55 -2.04
N GLN A 49 -6.86 14.05 -1.56
CA GLN A 49 -7.14 14.23 -0.15
C GLN A 49 -8.39 13.47 0.31
N ASP A 50 -9.16 12.89 -0.62
CA ASP A 50 -10.42 12.20 -0.31
C ASP A 50 -10.21 10.76 0.17
N GLY A 51 -9.06 10.18 -0.13
CA GLY A 51 -8.67 8.87 0.38
C GLY A 51 -7.26 8.47 -0.03
N ALA A 52 -6.70 7.48 0.64
CA ALA A 52 -5.41 6.91 0.32
C ALA A 52 -5.42 5.39 0.57
N GLY A 53 -4.47 4.70 -0.03
CA GLY A 53 -4.27 3.28 0.21
C GLY A 53 -2.83 2.87 0.00
N LEU A 54 -2.43 1.84 0.72
CA LEU A 54 -1.13 1.19 0.59
C LEU A 54 -1.34 -0.32 0.52
N ALA A 55 -0.66 -0.96 -0.42
CA ALA A 55 -0.46 -2.40 -0.45
C ALA A 55 1.02 -2.70 -0.39
N SER A 56 1.38 -3.80 0.28
CA SER A 56 2.74 -4.35 0.28
C SER A 56 2.74 -5.84 0.03
N ILE A 57 3.82 -6.31 -0.57
CA ILE A 57 4.05 -7.69 -0.96
C ILE A 57 5.40 -8.14 -0.42
N LYS A 58 5.39 -9.22 0.35
CA LYS A 58 6.57 -10.01 0.73
C LYS A 58 6.92 -10.94 -0.43
N LEU A 59 8.16 -10.89 -0.89
CA LEU A 59 8.67 -11.79 -1.93
C LEU A 59 9.25 -13.06 -1.30
N ASP A 60 9.30 -14.15 -2.06
CA ASP A 60 9.97 -15.39 -1.68
C ASP A 60 9.54 -15.91 -0.30
N VAL A 61 8.21 -15.94 -0.07
CA VAL A 61 7.61 -16.49 1.15
C VAL A 61 7.36 -17.99 1.02
N GLU A 62 7.32 -18.69 2.14
CA GLU A 62 6.96 -20.11 2.15
C GLU A 62 5.45 -20.32 1.93
N PRO A 63 5.04 -21.48 1.37
CA PRO A 63 3.63 -21.80 1.21
C PRO A 63 2.86 -21.76 2.53
N GLY A 64 1.72 -21.06 2.54
CA GLY A 64 0.89 -20.89 3.74
C GLY A 64 1.14 -19.58 4.49
N GLU A 65 2.21 -18.86 4.16
CA GLU A 65 2.49 -17.57 4.77
C GLU A 65 1.71 -16.42 4.11
N ARG A 66 1.32 -15.45 4.94
CA ARG A 66 0.66 -14.24 4.45
C ARG A 66 1.69 -13.28 3.85
N TYR A 67 1.60 -13.09 2.55
CA TYR A 67 2.54 -12.23 1.81
C TYR A 67 1.94 -10.92 1.29
N ILE A 68 0.62 -10.77 1.27
CA ILE A 68 -0.06 -9.53 0.86
C ILE A 68 -0.64 -8.82 2.09
N SER A 69 -0.27 -7.55 2.24
CA SER A 69 -0.90 -6.61 3.17
C SER A 69 -1.54 -5.46 2.40
N ARG A 70 -2.72 -5.00 2.84
CA ARG A 70 -3.41 -3.86 2.25
C ARG A 70 -4.16 -3.08 3.33
N ILE A 71 -4.03 -1.76 3.27
CA ILE A 71 -4.73 -0.81 4.13
C ILE A 71 -5.21 0.38 3.29
N ARG A 72 -6.36 0.94 3.67
CA ARG A 72 -7.00 2.06 2.98
C ARG A 72 -7.66 2.97 4.01
N SER A 73 -7.76 4.25 3.67
CA SER A 73 -8.48 5.24 4.46
C SER A 73 -9.19 6.24 3.57
N ASN A 74 -10.37 6.67 4.00
CA ASN A 74 -11.11 7.83 3.50
C ASN A 74 -11.35 8.87 4.61
N GLN A 75 -10.60 8.78 5.72
CA GLN A 75 -10.63 9.75 6.81
C GLN A 75 -10.00 11.07 6.39
N SER A 76 -10.17 12.10 7.22
CA SER A 76 -9.38 13.33 7.10
C SER A 76 -7.90 12.98 7.19
N GLN A 77 -7.07 13.55 6.31
CA GLN A 77 -5.63 13.26 6.26
C GLN A 77 -5.35 11.74 6.09
N PRO A 78 -5.83 11.14 4.98
CA PRO A 78 -5.87 9.69 4.83
C PRO A 78 -4.48 9.04 4.72
N ILE A 79 -3.46 9.79 4.28
CA ILE A 79 -2.07 9.30 4.26
C ILE A 79 -1.59 9.16 5.71
N GLN A 80 -1.73 10.20 6.52
CA GLN A 80 -1.35 10.21 7.93
C GLN A 80 -2.04 9.09 8.71
N ASP A 81 -3.36 8.92 8.51
CA ASP A 81 -4.16 7.87 9.14
C ASP A 81 -3.62 6.46 8.82
N ILE A 82 -3.34 6.18 7.54
CA ILE A 82 -2.80 4.86 7.13
C ILE A 82 -1.45 4.59 7.76
N PHE A 83 -0.53 5.55 7.74
CA PHE A 83 0.80 5.35 8.30
C PHE A 83 0.78 5.32 9.83
N ALA A 84 -0.16 6.01 10.49
CA ALA A 84 -0.40 5.86 11.91
C ALA A 84 -0.84 4.43 12.26
N GLN A 85 -1.82 3.88 11.54
CA GLN A 85 -2.28 2.50 11.73
C GLN A 85 -1.19 1.46 11.46
N ILE A 86 -0.39 1.65 10.40
CA ILE A 86 0.75 0.78 10.10
C ILE A 86 1.76 0.81 11.25
N ASN A 87 2.16 2.00 11.69
CA ASN A 87 3.15 2.15 12.77
C ASN A 87 2.63 1.59 14.09
N GLN A 88 1.36 1.82 14.42
CA GLN A 88 0.71 1.25 15.59
C GLN A 88 0.81 -0.28 15.54
N ARG A 89 0.40 -0.90 14.42
CA ARG A 89 0.43 -2.35 14.30
C ARG A 89 1.85 -2.92 14.40
N ILE A 90 2.83 -2.28 13.78
CA ILE A 90 4.25 -2.69 13.88
C ILE A 90 4.71 -2.62 15.34
N ASN A 91 4.41 -1.53 16.05
CA ASN A 91 4.83 -1.35 17.43
C ASN A 91 4.15 -2.34 18.39
N GLU A 92 2.87 -2.68 18.14
CA GLU A 92 2.16 -3.73 18.88
C GLU A 92 2.87 -5.08 18.74
N GLU A 93 3.22 -5.50 17.52
CA GLU A 93 3.94 -6.77 17.29
C GLU A 93 5.33 -6.75 17.94
N LEU A 94 6.10 -5.67 17.78
CA LEU A 94 7.44 -5.55 18.38
C LEU A 94 7.43 -5.52 19.92
N THR A 95 6.35 -5.02 20.52
CA THR A 95 6.18 -4.99 21.97
C THR A 95 5.74 -6.35 22.50
N ALA A 96 4.82 -7.02 21.79
CA ALA A 96 4.35 -8.36 22.14
C ALA A 96 5.45 -9.42 21.97
N HIS A 97 6.33 -9.22 20.97
CA HIS A 97 7.38 -10.15 20.58
C HIS A 97 8.75 -9.45 20.51
N PRO A 98 9.40 -9.19 21.66
CA PRO A 98 10.69 -8.51 21.69
C PRO A 98 11.79 -9.19 20.86
N GLU A 99 11.70 -10.51 20.66
CA GLU A 99 12.60 -11.31 19.83
C GLU A 99 12.65 -10.86 18.36
N TYR A 100 11.64 -10.13 17.88
CA TYR A 100 11.63 -9.61 16.52
C TYR A 100 12.56 -8.41 16.34
N ASN A 101 12.92 -7.67 17.39
CA ASN A 101 13.63 -6.37 17.26
C ASN A 101 14.95 -6.46 16.47
N ASP A 102 15.69 -7.55 16.67
CA ASP A 102 17.00 -7.77 16.04
C ASP A 102 17.00 -8.88 14.98
N ASN A 103 15.83 -9.45 14.65
CA ASN A 103 15.71 -10.51 13.66
C ASN A 103 14.86 -10.06 12.47
N VAL A 104 15.54 -9.69 11.37
CA VAL A 104 14.89 -9.18 10.15
C VAL A 104 14.03 -10.23 9.46
N ASP A 105 14.40 -11.51 9.54
CA ASP A 105 13.64 -12.59 8.91
C ASP A 105 12.32 -12.82 9.66
N LEU A 106 12.35 -12.82 11.01
CA LEU A 106 11.14 -12.87 11.83
C LEU A 106 10.26 -11.62 11.63
N GLN A 107 10.88 -10.43 11.54
CA GLN A 107 10.15 -9.21 11.20
C GLN A 107 9.41 -9.38 9.86
N LYS A 108 10.11 -9.85 8.82
CA LYS A 108 9.51 -10.09 7.51
C LYS A 108 8.40 -11.12 7.59
N GLN A 109 8.57 -12.21 8.34
CA GLN A 109 7.58 -13.28 8.42
C GLN A 109 6.31 -12.84 9.15
N GLU A 110 6.47 -12.31 10.37
CA GLU A 110 5.37 -12.13 11.32
C GLU A 110 4.72 -10.75 11.26
N ILE A 111 5.51 -9.70 11.01
CA ILE A 111 4.99 -8.34 11.06
C ILE A 111 4.28 -8.00 9.75
N PRO A 112 3.03 -7.47 9.79
CA PRO A 112 2.32 -7.05 8.59
C PRO A 112 2.97 -5.81 7.97
N TYR A 113 2.63 -5.54 6.71
CA TYR A 113 3.09 -4.39 5.94
C TYR A 113 4.58 -4.37 5.55
N ILE A 114 5.47 -5.06 6.29
CA ILE A 114 6.86 -5.26 5.86
C ILE A 114 6.87 -6.09 4.58
N GLY A 115 7.69 -5.68 3.61
CA GLY A 115 7.85 -6.37 2.33
C GLY A 115 8.80 -5.62 1.40
N GLU A 116 8.94 -6.11 0.18
CA GLU A 116 9.90 -5.58 -0.80
C GLU A 116 9.21 -4.80 -1.92
N LEU A 117 7.91 -5.01 -2.15
CA LEU A 117 7.16 -4.34 -3.20
C LEU A 117 5.95 -3.63 -2.60
N PHE A 118 5.79 -2.35 -2.92
CA PHE A 118 4.73 -1.49 -2.39
C PHE A 118 4.01 -0.77 -3.51
N LEU A 119 2.69 -0.65 -3.38
CA LEU A 119 1.83 0.16 -4.22
C LEU A 119 0.99 1.10 -3.36
N GLY A 120 1.24 2.39 -3.48
CA GLY A 120 0.49 3.46 -2.83
C GLY A 120 -0.38 4.20 -3.84
N HIS A 121 -1.54 4.67 -3.39
CA HIS A 121 -2.43 5.51 -4.18
C HIS A 121 -3.06 6.60 -3.29
N VAL A 122 -3.19 7.81 -3.85
CA VAL A 122 -3.95 8.91 -3.25
C VAL A 122 -5.08 9.29 -4.21
N ARG A 123 -6.29 9.42 -3.66
CA ARG A 123 -7.52 9.59 -4.42
C ARG A 123 -7.98 11.04 -4.34
N TYR A 124 -8.28 11.60 -5.51
CA TYR A 124 -9.15 12.75 -5.66
C TYR A 124 -10.49 12.26 -6.22
N GLY A 125 -11.55 12.39 -5.45
CA GLY A 125 -12.89 11.91 -5.78
C GLY A 125 -13.64 12.91 -6.64
N THR A 126 -13.76 12.64 -7.94
CA THR A 126 -14.60 13.42 -8.86
C THR A 126 -16.01 12.84 -9.00
N PHE A 127 -16.18 11.53 -8.80
CA PHE A 127 -17.44 10.78 -8.95
C PHE A 127 -17.62 9.74 -7.83
N GLY A 128 -18.87 9.55 -7.40
CA GLY A 128 -19.28 8.58 -6.38
C GLY A 128 -19.25 9.13 -4.94
N LYS A 129 -19.95 8.46 -4.01
CA LYS A 129 -19.86 8.77 -2.58
C LYS A 129 -18.42 8.57 -2.10
N ASN A 130 -17.97 9.34 -1.10
CA ASN A 130 -16.65 9.14 -0.50
C ASN A 130 -16.62 7.87 0.37
N SER A 131 -16.59 6.72 -0.29
CA SER A 131 -16.63 5.40 0.33
C SER A 131 -15.26 4.74 0.25
N ILE A 132 -14.85 4.06 1.32
CA ILE A 132 -13.58 3.33 1.38
C ILE A 132 -13.46 2.28 0.26
N GLU A 133 -14.57 1.75 -0.23
CA GLU A 133 -14.65 0.79 -1.33
C GLU A 133 -14.12 1.38 -2.64
N SER A 134 -14.21 2.70 -2.82
CA SER A 134 -13.71 3.41 -4.02
C SER A 134 -12.23 3.78 -3.92
N VAL A 135 -11.58 3.50 -2.79
CA VAL A 135 -10.17 3.85 -2.57
C VAL A 135 -9.28 2.72 -3.08
N HIS A 136 -8.29 3.05 -3.92
CA HIS A 136 -7.26 2.12 -4.38
C HIS A 136 -6.17 1.95 -3.32
N PRO A 137 -5.39 0.84 -3.30
CA PRO A 137 -5.43 -0.27 -4.25
C PRO A 137 -6.62 -1.22 -4.11
N PHE A 138 -7.14 -1.69 -5.23
CA PHE A 138 -8.04 -2.84 -5.28
C PHE A 138 -7.24 -4.13 -5.22
N LEU A 139 -7.81 -5.13 -4.55
CA LEU A 139 -7.19 -6.43 -4.34
C LEU A 139 -8.23 -7.50 -4.65
N ARG A 140 -7.88 -8.40 -5.58
CA ARG A 140 -8.57 -9.67 -5.81
C ARG A 140 -7.65 -10.78 -5.33
N GLN A 141 -8.12 -11.50 -4.30
CA GLN A 141 -7.33 -12.55 -3.65
C GLN A 141 -7.70 -13.92 -4.19
N ASN A 142 -6.71 -14.79 -4.27
CA ASN A 142 -6.85 -16.20 -4.58
C ASN A 142 -5.84 -17.01 -3.74
N ASN A 143 -6.18 -18.26 -3.42
CA ASN A 143 -5.26 -19.14 -2.70
C ASN A 143 -4.01 -19.47 -3.52
N TRP A 144 -4.11 -19.40 -4.86
CA TRP A 144 -2.95 -19.58 -5.73
C TRP A 144 -2.25 -18.25 -5.96
N MET A 145 -0.97 -18.18 -5.57
CA MET A 145 -0.22 -16.91 -5.58
C MET A 145 -0.26 -16.19 -6.93
N HIS A 146 -0.16 -16.94 -8.03
CA HIS A 146 -0.17 -16.40 -9.40
C HIS A 146 -1.54 -15.88 -9.87
N ARG A 147 -2.61 -16.07 -9.10
CA ARG A 147 -3.99 -15.61 -9.40
C ARG A 147 -4.44 -14.44 -8.53
N ASN A 148 -3.51 -13.80 -7.84
CA ASN A 148 -3.77 -12.60 -7.07
C ASN A 148 -3.53 -11.36 -7.95
N LEU A 149 -4.37 -10.34 -7.80
CA LEU A 149 -4.26 -9.10 -8.56
C LEU A 149 -4.42 -7.89 -7.63
N ILE A 150 -3.44 -6.98 -7.67
CA ILE A 150 -3.51 -5.67 -7.04
C ILE A 150 -3.47 -4.61 -8.12
N VAL A 151 -4.43 -3.69 -8.09
CA VAL A 151 -4.55 -2.61 -9.09
C VAL A 151 -4.75 -1.28 -8.38
N ALA A 152 -3.98 -0.29 -8.82
CA ALA A 152 -4.24 1.12 -8.58
C ALA A 152 -4.07 1.83 -9.92
N GLY A 153 -4.94 2.79 -10.21
CA GLY A 153 -4.92 3.49 -11.48
C GLY A 153 -5.50 4.89 -11.40
N ASN A 154 -4.90 5.78 -12.19
CA ASN A 154 -5.32 7.16 -12.40
C ASN A 154 -5.98 7.25 -13.78
N PHE A 155 -7.19 6.72 -13.90
CA PHE A 155 -7.89 6.68 -15.18
C PHE A 155 -9.39 6.90 -14.97
N ASN A 156 -10.08 7.22 -16.06
CA ASN A 156 -11.52 7.22 -16.13
C ASN A 156 -11.96 6.12 -17.12
N MET A 157 -12.94 5.30 -16.75
CA MET A 157 -13.51 4.28 -17.64
C MET A 157 -14.78 4.82 -18.28
N THR A 158 -14.68 5.29 -19.52
CA THR A 158 -15.79 5.91 -20.25
C THR A 158 -16.87 4.91 -20.68
N ASN A 159 -16.50 3.64 -20.88
CA ASN A 159 -17.39 2.55 -21.30
C ASN A 159 -17.73 1.58 -20.15
N VAL A 160 -17.74 2.05 -18.90
CA VAL A 160 -17.98 1.19 -17.72
C VAL A 160 -19.32 0.44 -17.78
N LYS A 161 -20.36 1.02 -18.38
CA LYS A 161 -21.67 0.38 -18.54
C LYS A 161 -21.61 -0.81 -19.49
N GLU A 162 -20.96 -0.64 -20.65
CA GLU A 162 -20.77 -1.70 -21.64
C GLU A 162 -19.95 -2.87 -21.06
N LEU A 163 -18.84 -2.55 -20.38
CA LEU A 163 -18.00 -3.56 -19.71
C LEU A 163 -18.78 -4.31 -18.63
N PHE A 164 -19.64 -3.62 -17.88
CA PHE A 164 -20.46 -4.26 -16.86
C PHE A 164 -21.47 -5.22 -17.50
N ASP A 165 -22.19 -4.79 -18.54
CA ASP A 165 -23.18 -5.61 -19.23
C ASP A 165 -22.56 -6.88 -19.84
N ASP A 166 -21.35 -6.79 -20.38
CA ASP A 166 -20.63 -7.97 -20.90
C ASP A 166 -20.15 -8.93 -19.80
N LEU A 167 -19.86 -8.42 -18.59
CA LEU A 167 -19.38 -9.23 -17.47
C LEU A 167 -20.50 -9.97 -16.72
N VAL A 168 -21.73 -9.46 -16.75
CA VAL A 168 -22.89 -10.06 -16.05
C VAL A 168 -23.79 -10.91 -16.94
N ARG A 169 -23.45 -11.04 -18.24
CA ARG A 169 -24.12 -11.96 -19.16
C ARG A 169 -23.89 -13.42 -18.82
#